data_AF-A0A1L9VQD6-F1
#
_entry.id   AF-A0A1L9VQD6-F1
#
_cell.length_a   1.000
_cell.length_b   1.000
_cell.length_c   1.000
_cell.angle_alpha   90.00
_cell.angle_beta   90.00
_cell.angle_gamma   90.00
#
_symmetry.space_group_name_H-M   'P 1'
#
loop_
_entity.id
_entity.type
_entity.pdbx_description
1 polymer ?
#
loop_
_entity_poly.entity_id
_entity_poly.type
_entity_poly.pdbx_seq_one_letter_code
_entity_poly.pdbx_strand_id
1 'polypeptide(L)' 'MAGIAEVIYQSIIRRNAVFMAGIFSGAFAFEIAFDSASNKIWDTVNRGRQWKDIKPMYLNKAEEDEDDE' A
#
# COMPACT_ATOMS: atom_id res chain seq x y z
N MET A 1 15.52 26.19 -23.08
CA MET A 1 15.09 24.85 -22.64
C MET A 1 14.36 25.02 -21.32
N ALA A 2 13.05 24.77 -21.28
CA ALA A 2 12.33 24.80 -20.01
C ALA A 2 12.75 23.57 -19.19
N GLY A 3 13.12 23.77 -17.92
CA GLY A 3 13.43 22.67 -17.01
C GLY A 3 12.17 21.90 -16.63
N ILE A 4 12.32 20.65 -16.19
CA ILE A 4 11.17 19.80 -15.76
C ILE A 4 10.34 20.51 -14.68
N ALA A 5 10.99 21.19 -13.74
CA ALA A 5 10.31 21.97 -12.71
C ALA A 5 9.47 23.13 -13.28
N GLU A 6 9.97 23.80 -14.32
CA GLU A 6 9.29 24.89 -15.01
C GLU A 6 8.01 24.38 -15.70
N VAL A 7 8.10 23.21 -16.33
CA VAL A 7 6.94 22.54 -16.97
C VAL A 7 5.89 22.16 -15.92
N ILE A 8 6.30 21.54 -14.81
CA ILE A 8 5.38 21.14 -13.74
C ILE A 8 4.69 22.37 -13.12
N TYR A 9 5.46 23.43 -12.87
CA TYR A 9 4.92 24.65 -12.30
C TYR A 9 3.86 25.28 -13.22
N GLN A 10 4.18 25.41 -14.51
CA GLN A 10 3.26 26.01 -15.48
C GLN A 10 2.01 25.15 -15.73
N SER A 11 2.13 23.82 -15.71
CA SER A 11 1.03 22.90 -16.01
C SER A 11 0.12 22.61 -14.82
N ILE A 12 0.66 22.44 -13.61
CA ILE A 12 -0.09 21.92 -12.47
C ILE A 12 -0.21 22.94 -11.34
N ILE A 13 0.86 23.68 -11.02
CA ILE A 13 0.93 24.49 -9.79
C ILE A 13 0.36 25.90 -10.00
N ARG A 14 0.56 26.51 -11.17
CA ARG A 14 0.24 27.92 -11.43
C ARG A 14 -1.26 28.26 -11.32
N ARG A 15 -2.17 27.30 -11.55
CA ARG A 15 -3.63 27.53 -11.50
C ARG A 15 -4.21 26.87 -10.26
N ASN A 16 -4.73 27.65 -9.31
CA ASN A 16 -5.26 27.16 -8.03
C ASN A 16 -6.23 25.97 -8.15
N ALA A 17 -7.18 26.02 -9.09
CA ALA A 17 -8.13 24.92 -9.28
C ALA A 17 -7.44 23.62 -9.75
N VAL A 18 -6.46 23.72 -10.66
CA VAL A 18 -5.69 22.58 -11.16
C VAL A 18 -4.75 22.06 -10.07
N PHE A 19 -4.17 22.96 -9.28
CA PHE A 19 -3.32 22.63 -8.15
C PHE A 19 -4.08 21.84 -7.08
N MET A 20 -5.27 22.31 -6.67
CA MET A 20 -6.11 21.59 -5.71
C MET A 20 -6.55 20.22 -6.23
N ALA A 21 -6.99 20.14 -7.49
CA ALA A 21 -7.32 18.85 -8.11
C ALA A 21 -6.11 17.91 -8.16
N GLY A 22 -4.93 18.43 -8.50
CA GLY A 22 -3.68 17.69 -8.50
C GLY A 22 -3.29 17.18 -7.12
N ILE A 23 -3.48 17.98 -6.06
CA ILE A 23 -3.25 17.54 -4.68
C ILE A 23 -4.21 16.41 -4.31
N PHE A 24 -5.51 16.55 -4.58
CA PHE A 24 -6.48 15.51 -4.22
C PHE A 24 -6.23 14.21 -4.99
N SER A 25 -6.05 14.28 -6.31
CA SER A 25 -5.71 13.11 -7.11
C SER A 25 -4.38 12.48 -6.69
N GLY A 26 -3.39 13.31 -6.39
CA GLY A 26 -2.09 12.86 -5.89
C GLY A 26 -2.18 12.17 -4.53
N ALA A 27 -2.98 12.71 -3.61
CA ALA A 27 -3.20 12.13 -2.29
C ALA A 27 -3.84 10.73 -2.38
N PHE A 28 -4.90 10.57 -3.19
CA PHE A 28 -5.54 9.27 -3.40
C PHE A 28 -4.59 8.24 -4.03
N ALA A 29 -3.85 8.66 -5.07
CA ALA A 29 -2.88 7.77 -5.71
C ALA A 29 -1.74 7.39 -4.74
N PHE A 30 -1.28 8.36 -3.94
CA PHE A 30 -0.25 8.13 -2.94
C PHE A 30 -0.72 7.20 -1.84
N GLU A 31 -1.93 7.37 -1.31
CA GLU A 31 -2.52 6.50 -0.28
C GLU A 31 -2.50 5.03 -0.71
N ILE A 32 -3.06 4.72 -1.89
CA ILE A 32 -3.12 3.35 -2.43
C ILE A 32 -1.72 2.77 -2.59
N ALA A 33 -0.81 3.55 -3.18
CA ALA A 33 0.55 3.10 -3.43
C ALA A 33 1.33 2.89 -2.13
N PHE A 34 1.20 3.82 -1.19
CA PHE A 34 1.88 3.80 0.09
C PHE A 34 1.41 2.63 0.94
N ASP A 35 0.11 2.42 1.10
CA ASP A 35 -0.43 1.29 1.87
C ASP A 35 0.01 -0.05 1.28
N SER A 36 -0.09 -0.20 -0.04
CA SER A 36 0.31 -1.43 -0.72
C SER A 36 1.80 -1.71 -0.56
N ALA A 37 2.65 -0.70 -0.73
CA ALA A 37 4.09 -0.83 -0.59
C ALA A 37 4.50 -1.10 0.86
N SER A 38 3.92 -0.36 1.81
CA SER A 38 4.22 -0.48 3.24
C SER A 38 3.84 -1.85 3.77
N ASN A 39 2.64 -2.34 3.43
CA ASN A 39 2.22 -3.70 3.79
C ASN A 39 3.15 -4.75 3.19
N LYS A 40 3.54 -4.61 1.92
CA LYS A 40 4.49 -5.56 1.30
C LYS A 40 5.86 -5.57 1.98
N ILE A 41 6.37 -4.40 2.37
CA ILE A 41 7.62 -4.29 3.12
C ILE A 41 7.47 -4.98 4.47
N TRP A 42 6.39 -4.68 5.20
CA TRP A 42 6.10 -5.29 6.49
C TRP A 42 6.02 -6.81 6.41
N ASP A 43 5.32 -7.32 5.40
CA ASP A 43 5.12 -8.74 5.15
C ASP A 43 6.43 -9.46 4.86
N THR A 44 7.33 -8.79 4.14
CA THR A 44 8.63 -9.33 3.78
C THR A 44 9.54 -9.40 5.00
N VAL A 45 9.54 -8.35 5.84
CA VAL A 45 10.36 -8.28 7.05
C VAL A 45 9.87 -9.25 8.13
N ASN A 46 8.56 -9.47 8.24
CA ASN A 46 7.95 -10.28 9.29
C ASN A 46 7.49 -11.67 8.82
N ARG A 47 8.00 -12.15 7.68
CA ARG A 47 7.61 -13.45 7.12
C ARG A 47 7.80 -14.58 8.13
N GLY A 48 6.79 -15.44 8.25
CA GLY A 48 6.79 -16.60 9.14
C GLY A 48 6.43 -16.28 10.60
N ARG A 49 6.21 -14.99 10.93
CA ARG A 49 5.79 -14.55 12.27
C ARG A 49 4.38 -13.97 12.29
N GLN A 50 3.82 -13.68 11.12
CA GLN A 50 2.50 -13.08 11.02
C GLN A 50 1.42 -14.13 11.19
N TRP A 51 0.28 -13.74 11.77
CA TRP A 51 -0.86 -14.64 11.91
C TRP A 51 -1.25 -15.28 10.58
N LYS A 52 -1.28 -14.52 9.48
CA LYS A 52 -1.56 -15.06 8.13
C LYS A 52 -0.60 -16.16 7.67
N ASP A 53 0.64 -16.18 8.18
CA ASP A 53 1.65 -17.18 7.82
C ASP A 53 1.50 -18.46 8.69
N ILE A 54 1.11 -18.30 9.96
CA ILE A 54 1.03 -19.41 10.94
C ILE A 54 -0.38 -19.99 11.13
N LYS A 55 -1.42 -19.23 10.76
CA LYS A 55 -2.84 -19.62 10.90
C LYS A 55 -3.15 -21.01 10.33
N PRO A 56 -2.66 -21.41 9.14
CA PRO A 56 -2.99 -22.72 8.57
C PRO A 56 -2.57 -23.89 9.48
N MET A 57 -1.47 -23.74 10.24
CA MET A 57 -0.99 -24.79 11.15
C MET A 57 -1.96 -25.05 12.30
N TYR A 58 -2.67 -24.02 12.77
CA TYR A 58 -3.62 -24.15 13.88
C TYR A 58 -4.99 -24.65 13.44
N LEU A 59 -5.41 -24.31 12.22
CA LEU A 59 -6.67 -24.82 11.67
C LEU A 59 -6.56 -26.31 11.34
N ASN A 60 -5.48 -26.72 10.66
CA ASN A 60 -5.23 -28.13 10.37
C ASN A 60 -5.11 -28.95 11.65
N LYS A 61 -4.45 -28.41 12.68
CA LYS A 61 -4.35 -29.10 13.97
C LYS A 61 -5.72 -29.29 14.65
N ALA A 62 -6.61 -28.30 14.55
CA ALA A 62 -7.96 -28.43 15.10
C ALA A 62 -8.79 -29.47 14.34
N GLU A 63 -8.63 -29.57 13.01
CA GLU A 63 -9.27 -30.62 12.20
C GLU A 63 -8.72 -32.02 12.53
N GLU A 64 -7.40 -32.16 12.67
CA GLU A 64 -6.77 -33.43 13.11
C GLU A 64 -7.22 -33.85 14.51
N ASP A 65 -7.30 -32.91 15.46
CA ASP A 65 -7.76 -33.20 16.83
C ASP A 65 -9.28 -33.54 16.88
N GLU A 66 -10.09 -33.13 15.89
CA GLU A 66 -11.52 -33.51 15.74
C GLU A 66 -11.73 -34.88 15.07
N ASP A 67 -10.88 -35.27 14.12
CA ASP A 67 -10.95 -36.57 13.43
C ASP A 67 -10.44 -37.74 14.32
N ASP A 68 -9.62 -37.44 15.33
CA ASP A 68 -9.06 -38.41 16.30
C ASP A 68 -9.98 -38.69 17.53
N GLU A 69 -11.10 -37.97 17.71
CA GLU A 69 -12.15 -38.20 18.74
C GLU A 69 -13.35 -39.04 18.23
#